data_AF-A0A350WMY7-F1
#
_entry.id   AF-A0A350WMY7-F1
#
_cell.length_a   1.000
_cell.length_b   1.000
_cell.length_c   1.000
_cell.angle_alpha   90.00
_cell.angle_beta   90.00
_cell.angle_gamma   90.00
#
_symmetry.space_group_name_H-M   'P 1'
#
loop_
_entity.id
_entity.type
_entity.pdbx_description
1 polymer ?
#
loop_
_entity_poly.entity_id
_entity_poly.type
_entity_poly.pdbx_seq_one_letter_code
_entity_poly.pdbx_strand_id
1 'polypeptide(L)'
;PQKDEALEVLLRVAKERNSDITLVGRDVEFERVGSSLEGQRLKVEGQAVNGQRSVVELEIPLLGNHQIENAATAYVALKASGIPITDEQIKTGFSRVQWRARFEVVQLEPTVIFDSAHNQDSFEKLRETLEEYFPGKKVYLIFGASEDKNIPGMFAEMKAKIQKIIVTRADHPRALSVDHIQGLADQAGVESEAVVPVKEALRRALELSSKDGSIVLSAGSMFVTAEVMREWKFLNESTKLD
;
A
#
# COMPACT_ATOMS: atom_id res chain seq x y z
N PRO A 1 12.49 -4.72 -1.01
CA PRO A 1 13.81 -4.94 -1.64
C PRO A 1 13.74 -5.74 -2.94
N GLN A 2 14.53 -5.35 -3.95
CA GLN A 2 14.65 -6.10 -5.20
C GLN A 2 15.44 -7.39 -4.94
N LYS A 3 15.08 -8.50 -5.60
CA LYS A 3 15.85 -9.75 -5.52
C LYS A 3 17.23 -9.60 -6.16
N ASP A 4 18.22 -10.33 -5.65
CA ASP A 4 19.62 -10.26 -6.10
C ASP A 4 19.76 -10.49 -7.61
N GLU A 5 19.02 -11.42 -8.19
CA GLU A 5 19.11 -11.73 -9.62
C GLU A 5 18.71 -10.54 -10.49
N ALA A 6 17.75 -9.73 -10.03
CA ALA A 6 17.34 -8.55 -10.76
C ALA A 6 18.34 -7.40 -10.57
N LEU A 7 18.96 -7.27 -9.40
CA LEU A 7 20.04 -6.30 -9.20
C LEU A 7 21.25 -6.61 -10.08
N GLU A 8 21.63 -7.87 -10.20
CA GLU A 8 22.71 -8.31 -11.10
C GLU A 8 22.45 -7.90 -12.55
N VAL A 9 21.21 -8.08 -13.02
CA VAL A 9 20.80 -7.64 -14.37
C VAL A 9 20.94 -6.12 -14.52
N LEU A 10 20.48 -5.34 -13.54
CA LEU A 10 20.60 -3.87 -13.57
C LEU A 10 22.06 -3.41 -13.59
N LEU A 11 22.91 -3.98 -12.73
CA LEU A 11 24.34 -3.67 -12.67
C LEU A 11 25.05 -4.00 -13.98
N ARG A 12 24.76 -5.17 -14.55
CA ARG A 12 25.32 -5.61 -15.84
C ARG A 12 24.91 -4.66 -16.96
N VAL A 13 23.62 -4.34 -17.07
CA VAL A 13 23.11 -3.44 -18.12
C VAL A 13 23.68 -2.02 -17.96
N ALA A 14 23.77 -1.49 -16.74
CA ALA A 14 24.37 -0.18 -16.48
C ALA A 14 25.84 -0.14 -16.97
N LYS A 15 26.61 -1.18 -16.66
CA LYS A 15 28.00 -1.32 -17.13
C LYS A 15 28.08 -1.41 -18.66
N GLU A 16 27.25 -2.25 -19.30
CA GLU A 16 27.20 -2.39 -20.77
C GLU A 16 26.83 -1.08 -21.47
N ARG A 17 26.00 -0.25 -20.83
CA ARG A 17 25.54 1.05 -21.34
C ARG A 17 26.41 2.23 -20.90
N ASN A 18 27.48 1.98 -20.15
CA ASN A 18 28.33 3.01 -19.54
C ASN A 18 27.48 4.08 -18.82
N SER A 19 26.48 3.63 -18.07
CA SER A 19 25.54 4.48 -17.34
C SER A 19 25.83 4.41 -15.84
N ASP A 20 25.76 5.55 -15.18
CA ASP A 20 25.87 5.61 -13.72
C ASP A 20 24.69 4.86 -13.08
N ILE A 21 24.97 4.14 -12.00
CA ILE A 21 23.97 3.46 -11.19
C ILE A 21 24.16 3.86 -9.73
N THR A 22 23.07 4.28 -9.09
CA THR A 22 23.05 4.62 -7.66
C THR A 22 22.08 3.66 -6.96
N LEU A 23 22.57 2.91 -5.98
CA LEU A 23 21.74 2.04 -5.16
C LEU A 23 21.34 2.77 -3.87
N VAL A 24 20.06 3.13 -3.76
CA VAL A 24 19.49 3.71 -2.54
C VAL A 24 19.58 2.69 -1.40
N GLY A 25 20.05 3.10 -0.23
CA GLY A 25 20.35 2.24 0.92
C GLY A 25 21.77 1.66 0.93
N ARG A 26 22.55 1.81 -0.15
CA ARG A 26 23.97 1.43 -0.20
C ARG A 26 24.87 2.62 -0.53
N ASP A 27 24.54 3.32 -1.61
CA ASP A 27 25.32 4.44 -2.13
C ASP A 27 24.75 5.79 -1.62
N VAL A 28 23.48 5.80 -1.22
CA VAL A 28 22.76 6.92 -0.60
C VAL A 28 22.04 6.41 0.64
N GLU A 29 22.36 6.99 1.80
CA GLU A 29 21.68 6.68 3.05
C GLU A 29 20.40 7.50 3.22
N PHE A 30 19.43 6.92 3.90
CA PHE A 30 18.20 7.60 4.30
C PHE A 30 17.71 7.05 5.63
N GLU A 31 17.01 7.88 6.38
CA GLU A 31 16.42 7.50 7.66
C GLU A 31 15.01 8.06 7.79
N ARG A 32 14.10 7.28 8.39
CA ARG A 32 12.81 7.80 8.83
C ARG A 32 13.01 8.55 10.14
N VAL A 33 12.58 9.80 10.19
CA VAL A 33 12.73 10.68 11.37
C VAL A 33 11.42 11.01 12.07
N GLY A 34 10.28 10.62 11.49
CA GLY A 34 8.98 10.72 12.16
C GLY A 34 7.87 10.04 11.37
N SER A 35 6.82 9.62 12.07
CA SER A 35 5.60 9.07 11.49
C SER A 35 4.37 9.41 12.34
N SER A 36 3.25 9.61 11.67
CA SER A 36 1.91 9.74 12.25
C SER A 36 0.87 9.32 11.22
N LEU A 37 -0.43 9.37 11.55
CA LEU A 37 -1.49 9.05 10.58
C LEU A 37 -1.60 10.08 9.45
N GLU A 38 -1.05 11.28 9.64
CA GLU A 38 -0.99 12.34 8.64
C GLU A 38 0.13 12.14 7.61
N GLY A 39 1.13 11.29 7.91
CA GLY A 39 2.24 11.02 7.00
C GLY A 39 3.52 10.61 7.70
N GLN A 40 4.62 10.66 6.94
CA GLN A 40 5.95 10.31 7.41
C GLN A 40 6.98 11.36 6.99
N ARG A 41 8.03 11.51 7.79
CA ARG A 41 9.20 12.34 7.49
C ARG A 41 10.45 11.48 7.38
N LEU A 42 11.28 11.79 6.38
CA LEU A 42 12.55 11.12 6.14
C LEU A 42 13.65 12.12 5.85
N LYS A 43 14.88 11.77 6.23
CA LYS A 43 16.09 12.45 5.77
C LYS A 43 16.77 11.58 4.74
N VAL A 44 17.27 12.21 3.67
CA VAL A 44 18.05 11.54 2.62
C VAL A 44 19.38 12.26 2.50
N GLU A 45 20.47 11.50 2.53
CA GLU A 45 21.80 12.04 2.22
C GLU A 45 21.89 12.32 0.72
N GLY A 46 21.99 13.59 0.35
CA GLY A 46 22.26 13.99 -1.02
C GLY A 46 23.65 13.56 -1.48
N GLN A 47 23.85 13.51 -2.80
CA GLN A 47 25.16 13.26 -3.39
C GLN A 47 26.18 14.32 -2.92
N ALA A 48 27.41 13.89 -2.67
CA ALA A 48 28.46 14.80 -2.23
C ALA A 48 28.81 15.80 -3.34
N VAL A 49 28.67 17.09 -3.07
CA VAL A 49 29.14 18.18 -3.93
C VAL A 49 30.34 18.83 -3.24
N ASN A 50 31.50 18.86 -3.90
CA ASN A 50 32.76 19.36 -3.33
C ASN A 50 33.15 18.73 -1.98
N GLY A 51 32.80 17.45 -1.78
CA GLY A 51 33.08 16.72 -0.53
C GLY A 51 32.12 17.01 0.62
N GLN A 52 31.11 17.88 0.44
CA GLN A 52 30.02 18.08 1.40
C GLN A 52 28.77 17.32 0.96
N ARG A 53 28.23 16.48 1.85
CA ARG A 53 26.92 15.86 1.69
C ARG A 53 25.86 16.79 2.26
N SER A 54 24.88 17.17 1.44
CA SER A 54 23.70 17.89 1.90
C SER A 54 22.67 16.89 2.41
N VAL A 55 22.11 17.10 3.60
CA VAL A 55 20.96 16.31 4.06
C VAL A 55 19.68 17.05 3.69
N VAL A 56 18.76 16.35 3.02
CA VAL A 56 17.44 16.89 2.70
C VAL A 56 16.39 16.15 3.51
N GLU A 57 15.56 16.91 4.22
CA GLU A 57 14.38 16.38 4.88
C GLU A 57 13.17 16.50 3.96
N LEU A 58 12.43 15.40 3.83
CA LEU A 58 11.22 15.25 3.01
C LEU A 58 10.06 14.83 3.91
N GLU A 59 8.86 15.25 3.52
CA GLU A 59 7.61 14.83 4.14
C GLU A 59 6.72 14.19 3.07
N ILE A 60 6.12 13.05 3.39
CA ILE A 60 5.20 12.33 2.50
C ILE A 60 3.89 12.00 3.23
N PRO A 61 2.72 12.22 2.62
CA PRO A 61 1.44 11.84 3.20
C PRO A 61 1.10 10.35 2.96
N LEU A 62 2.10 9.50 2.77
CA LEU A 62 1.94 8.06 2.53
C LEU A 62 2.43 7.28 3.74
N LEU A 63 1.68 6.25 4.13
CA LEU A 63 1.96 5.41 5.30
C LEU A 63 2.65 4.11 4.91
N GLY A 64 3.45 3.57 5.84
CA GLY A 64 4.18 2.31 5.69
C GLY A 64 5.67 2.52 5.37
N ASN A 65 6.52 1.69 5.96
CA ASN A 65 7.98 1.80 5.85
C ASN A 65 8.49 1.72 4.41
N HIS A 66 7.87 0.88 3.59
CA HIS A 66 8.22 0.77 2.17
C HIS A 66 8.02 2.09 1.39
N GLN A 67 7.18 3.02 1.88
CA GLN A 67 7.02 4.34 1.26
C GLN A 67 8.19 5.27 1.55
N ILE A 68 8.93 5.06 2.64
CA ILE A 68 10.19 5.77 2.92
C ILE A 68 11.25 5.37 1.90
N GLU A 69 11.39 4.07 1.62
CA GLU A 69 12.29 3.57 0.58
C GLU A 69 11.91 4.12 -0.81
N ASN A 70 10.62 4.10 -1.15
CA ASN A 70 10.11 4.66 -2.40
C ASN A 70 10.41 6.16 -2.51
N ALA A 71 10.22 6.92 -1.42
CA ALA A 71 10.47 8.35 -1.38
C ALA A 71 11.96 8.67 -1.55
N ALA A 72 12.84 7.98 -0.83
CA ALA A 72 14.29 8.12 -1.00
C ALA A 72 14.72 7.78 -2.43
N THR A 73 14.19 6.70 -3.00
CA THR A 73 14.47 6.29 -4.38
C THR A 73 13.99 7.34 -5.39
N ALA A 74 12.79 7.88 -5.22
CA ALA A 74 12.26 8.93 -6.09
C ALA A 74 13.08 10.23 -5.99
N TYR A 75 13.54 10.60 -4.79
CA TYR A 75 14.42 11.75 -4.59
C TYR A 75 15.73 11.57 -5.36
N VAL A 76 16.41 10.44 -5.17
CA VAL A 76 17.68 10.13 -5.86
C VAL A 76 17.49 10.11 -7.38
N ALA A 77 16.41 9.50 -7.87
CA ALA A 77 16.10 9.49 -9.30
C ALA A 77 15.88 10.91 -9.86
N LEU A 78 15.20 11.80 -9.13
CA LEU A 78 15.03 13.19 -9.52
C LEU A 78 16.38 13.93 -9.57
N LYS A 79 17.25 13.75 -8.58
CA LYS A 79 18.59 14.38 -8.59
C LYS A 79 19.46 13.88 -9.74
N ALA A 80 19.34 12.60 -10.10
CA ALA A 80 20.07 12.01 -11.23
C ALA A 80 19.48 12.35 -12.61
N SER A 81 18.22 12.82 -12.68
CA SER A 81 17.52 13.06 -13.95
C SER A 81 18.04 14.23 -14.78
N GLY A 82 18.83 15.13 -14.19
CA GLY A 82 19.27 16.37 -14.83
C GLY A 82 18.17 17.43 -15.01
N ILE A 83 16.95 17.18 -14.52
CA ILE A 83 15.86 18.15 -14.53
C ILE A 83 16.24 19.32 -13.60
N PRO A 84 16.17 20.59 -14.05
CA PRO A 84 16.49 21.75 -13.23
C PRO A 84 15.37 22.00 -12.22
N ILE A 85 15.44 21.33 -11.07
CA ILE A 85 14.48 21.42 -9.97
C ILE A 85 15.21 21.67 -8.64
N THR A 86 14.70 22.59 -7.84
CA THR A 86 15.28 22.91 -6.53
C THR A 86 14.79 21.93 -5.46
N ASP A 87 15.55 21.78 -4.38
CA ASP A 87 15.12 20.92 -3.26
C ASP A 87 13.81 21.41 -2.62
N GLU A 88 13.51 22.70 -2.65
CA GLU A 88 12.23 23.25 -2.16
C GLU A 88 11.04 22.86 -3.04
N GLN A 89 11.24 22.82 -4.37
CA GLN A 89 10.22 22.31 -5.30
C GLN A 89 10.00 20.80 -5.10
N ILE A 90 11.09 20.05 -4.87
CA ILE A 90 11.03 18.63 -4.54
C ILE A 90 10.25 18.42 -3.24
N LYS A 91 10.62 19.08 -2.13
CA LYS A 91 9.91 19.00 -0.85
C LYS A 91 8.42 19.29 -0.99
N THR A 92 8.08 20.34 -1.71
CA THR A 92 6.69 20.72 -1.99
C THR A 92 5.96 19.64 -2.81
N GLY A 93 6.63 19.00 -3.76
CA GLY A 93 6.06 17.90 -4.53
C GLY A 93 5.78 16.68 -3.66
N PHE A 94 6.74 16.29 -2.82
CA PHE A 94 6.63 15.15 -1.91
C PHE A 94 5.51 15.32 -0.88
N SER A 95 5.37 16.51 -0.29
CA SER A 95 4.32 16.77 0.71
C SER A 95 2.90 16.81 0.12
N ARG A 96 2.77 16.91 -1.21
CA ARG A 96 1.50 16.97 -1.94
C ARG A 96 1.14 15.68 -2.66
N VAL A 97 1.92 14.61 -2.48
CA VAL A 97 1.65 13.33 -3.15
C VAL A 97 0.24 12.85 -2.81
N GLN A 98 -0.53 12.51 -3.83
CA GLN A 98 -1.80 11.80 -3.67
C GLN A 98 -1.66 10.46 -4.38
N TRP A 99 -1.62 9.37 -3.61
CA TRP A 99 -1.52 8.03 -4.16
C TRP A 99 -2.64 7.17 -3.62
N ARG A 100 -3.73 7.12 -4.39
CA ARG A 100 -4.94 6.39 -4.01
C ARG A 100 -4.65 4.90 -3.84
N ALA A 101 -5.32 4.29 -2.86
CA ALA A 101 -5.16 2.87 -2.51
C ALA A 101 -3.71 2.45 -2.15
N ARG A 102 -2.96 3.31 -1.44
CA ARG A 102 -1.65 2.99 -0.84
C ARG A 102 -1.74 3.21 0.67
N PHE A 103 -2.28 2.22 1.37
CA PHE A 103 -2.67 2.31 2.77
C PHE A 103 -3.47 3.59 3.07
N GLU A 104 -4.44 3.88 2.22
CA GLU A 104 -5.18 5.13 2.25
C GLU A 104 -6.26 5.08 3.31
N VAL A 105 -6.04 5.75 4.45
CA VAL A 105 -7.03 5.91 5.52
C VAL A 105 -8.03 7.00 5.12
N VAL A 106 -9.27 6.61 4.81
CA VAL A 106 -10.31 7.55 4.35
C VAL A 106 -11.30 7.95 5.44
N GLN A 107 -11.30 7.24 6.56
CA GLN A 107 -12.11 7.52 7.74
C GLN A 107 -11.45 6.87 8.96
N LEU A 108 -11.59 7.47 10.15
CA LEU A 108 -11.09 6.92 11.40
C LEU A 108 -12.15 6.21 12.25
N GLU A 109 -13.43 6.58 12.15
CA GLU A 109 -14.52 6.00 12.95
C GLU A 109 -15.79 5.73 12.12
N PRO A 110 -16.15 4.45 11.84
CA PRO A 110 -15.23 3.32 11.87
C PRO A 110 -14.02 3.56 10.94
N THR A 111 -12.88 2.94 11.25
CA THR A 111 -11.68 3.08 10.43
C THR A 111 -11.89 2.38 9.08
N VAL A 112 -11.67 3.10 7.98
CA VAL A 112 -11.78 2.57 6.61
C VAL A 112 -10.47 2.82 5.87
N ILE A 113 -9.89 1.75 5.32
CA ILE A 113 -8.59 1.76 4.65
C ILE A 113 -8.71 1.12 3.27
N PHE A 114 -8.12 1.77 2.26
CA PHE A 114 -8.01 1.23 0.90
C PHE A 114 -6.56 0.92 0.55
N ASP A 115 -6.30 -0.28 0.06
CA ASP A 115 -4.97 -0.72 -0.33
C ASP A 115 -4.99 -1.52 -1.65
N SER A 116 -3.88 -1.46 -2.38
CA SER A 116 -3.67 -2.07 -3.69
C SER A 116 -2.81 -3.33 -3.62
N ALA A 117 -2.45 -3.80 -2.42
CA ALA A 117 -1.79 -5.07 -2.18
C ALA A 117 -2.54 -6.20 -2.88
N HIS A 118 -1.81 -7.05 -3.60
CA HIS A 118 -2.37 -8.11 -4.44
C HIS A 118 -1.41 -9.29 -4.63
N ASN A 119 -0.38 -9.37 -3.78
CA ASN A 119 0.59 -10.45 -3.72
C ASN A 119 1.10 -10.61 -2.27
N GLN A 120 1.83 -11.68 -2.01
CA GLN A 120 2.30 -12.02 -0.65
C GLN A 120 3.17 -10.91 -0.02
N ASP A 121 4.21 -10.42 -0.72
CA ASP A 121 5.09 -9.34 -0.23
C ASP A 121 4.31 -8.05 0.10
N SER A 122 3.32 -7.71 -0.73
CA SER A 122 2.46 -6.55 -0.45
C SER A 122 1.53 -6.76 0.75
N PHE A 123 1.12 -8.01 1.03
CA PHE A 123 0.31 -8.34 2.20
C PHE A 123 1.13 -8.34 3.49
N GLU A 124 2.39 -8.74 3.43
CA GLU A 124 3.36 -8.59 4.53
C GLU A 124 3.52 -7.11 4.90
N LYS A 125 3.81 -6.23 3.92
CA LYS A 125 3.92 -4.78 4.14
C LYS A 125 2.62 -4.16 4.65
N LEU A 126 1.48 -4.64 4.17
CA LEU A 126 0.15 -4.21 4.64
C LEU A 126 -0.06 -4.59 6.11
N ARG A 127 0.30 -5.81 6.51
CA ARG A 127 0.27 -6.28 7.92
C ARG A 127 1.15 -5.42 8.81
N GLU A 128 2.39 -5.18 8.41
CA GLU A 128 3.34 -4.35 9.16
C GLU A 128 2.81 -2.93 9.35
N THR A 129 2.24 -2.35 8.30
CA THR A 129 1.66 -1.00 8.35
C THR A 129 0.43 -0.97 9.29
N LEU A 130 -0.43 -2.01 9.26
CA LEU A 130 -1.51 -2.13 10.25
C LEU A 130 -1.00 -2.27 11.69
N GLU A 131 0.06 -3.04 11.90
CA GLU A 131 0.65 -3.24 13.23
C GLU A 131 1.21 -1.95 13.82
N GLU A 132 1.86 -1.14 12.98
CA GLU A 132 2.44 0.13 13.36
C GLU A 132 1.36 1.17 13.70
N TYR A 133 0.40 1.38 12.80
CA TYR A 133 -0.54 2.50 12.91
C TYR A 133 -1.83 2.15 13.65
N PHE A 134 -2.21 0.86 13.71
CA PHE A 134 -3.42 0.38 14.37
C PHE A 134 -3.13 -0.87 15.22
N PRO A 135 -2.26 -0.76 16.24
CA PRO A 135 -1.85 -1.90 17.06
C PRO A 135 -3.05 -2.57 17.73
N GLY A 136 -3.08 -3.91 17.68
CA GLY A 136 -4.15 -4.72 18.27
C GLY A 136 -5.48 -4.73 17.51
N LYS A 137 -5.70 -3.86 16.51
CA LYS A 137 -6.93 -3.87 15.71
C LYS A 137 -6.99 -5.06 14.76
N LYS A 138 -8.19 -5.63 14.63
CA LYS A 138 -8.55 -6.63 13.62
C LYS A 138 -9.18 -5.96 12.41
N VAL A 139 -9.25 -6.70 11.30
CA VAL A 139 -9.80 -6.20 10.03
C VAL A 139 -10.93 -7.08 9.49
N TYR A 140 -11.98 -6.43 8.98
CA TYR A 140 -12.90 -6.99 8.00
C TYR A 140 -12.30 -6.73 6.61
N LEU A 141 -11.72 -7.78 6.02
CA LEU A 141 -11.02 -7.68 4.75
C LEU A 141 -11.99 -7.90 3.59
N ILE A 142 -12.36 -6.84 2.88
CA ILE A 142 -13.03 -6.93 1.59
C ILE A 142 -12.00 -7.40 0.57
N PHE A 143 -12.18 -8.61 0.04
CA PHE A 143 -11.18 -9.27 -0.77
C PHE A 143 -11.75 -9.78 -2.08
N GLY A 144 -11.01 -9.54 -3.15
CA GLY A 144 -11.08 -10.33 -4.37
C GLY A 144 -9.70 -10.46 -4.97
N ALA A 145 -9.51 -11.41 -5.89
CA ALA A 145 -8.21 -11.68 -6.48
C ALA A 145 -8.35 -12.15 -7.93
N SER A 146 -7.23 -12.09 -8.66
CA SER A 146 -7.09 -12.70 -9.99
C SER A 146 -6.47 -14.09 -9.89
N GLU A 147 -6.65 -14.91 -10.93
CA GLU A 147 -6.23 -16.32 -10.97
C GLU A 147 -4.71 -16.54 -10.75
N ASP A 148 -3.89 -15.54 -11.03
CA ASP A 148 -2.42 -15.62 -11.01
C ASP A 148 -1.80 -15.37 -9.62
N LYS A 149 -2.60 -15.21 -8.56
CA LYS A 149 -2.11 -14.78 -7.25
C LYS A 149 -1.86 -15.94 -6.28
N ASN A 150 -0.79 -15.84 -5.50
CA ASN A 150 -0.56 -16.70 -4.33
C ASN A 150 -1.48 -16.28 -3.17
N ILE A 151 -2.78 -16.56 -3.30
CA ILE A 151 -3.80 -16.23 -2.29
C ILE A 151 -3.52 -16.93 -0.95
N PRO A 152 -3.14 -18.23 -0.90
CA PRO A 152 -2.78 -18.87 0.37
C PRO A 152 -1.64 -18.13 1.09
N GLY A 153 -0.61 -17.70 0.36
CA GLY A 153 0.48 -16.89 0.92
C GLY A 153 -0.03 -15.55 1.46
N MET A 154 -0.88 -14.84 0.71
CA MET A 154 -1.48 -13.58 1.15
C MET A 154 -2.30 -13.74 2.44
N PHE A 155 -3.12 -14.78 2.53
CA PHE A 155 -3.89 -15.08 3.73
C PHE A 155 -2.99 -15.47 4.91
N ALA A 156 -1.92 -16.24 4.66
CA ALA A 156 -0.96 -16.61 5.69
C ALA A 156 -0.31 -15.38 6.35
N GLU A 157 0.12 -14.39 5.56
CA GLU A 157 0.69 -13.14 6.09
C GLU A 157 -0.32 -12.42 7.00
N MET A 158 -1.56 -12.27 6.55
CA MET A 158 -2.55 -11.43 7.24
C MET A 158 -3.42 -12.17 8.27
N LYS A 159 -3.32 -13.50 8.38
CA LYS A 159 -4.23 -14.35 9.16
C LYS A 159 -4.45 -13.85 10.59
N ALA A 160 -3.39 -13.45 11.28
CA ALA A 160 -3.48 -12.97 12.66
C ALA A 160 -4.24 -11.64 12.81
N LYS A 161 -4.45 -10.88 11.73
CA LYS A 161 -5.15 -9.60 11.72
C LYS A 161 -6.58 -9.69 11.18
N ILE A 162 -6.88 -10.68 10.37
CA ILE A 162 -8.21 -10.84 9.77
C ILE A 162 -9.19 -11.32 10.85
N GLN A 163 -10.26 -10.55 11.05
CA GLN A 163 -11.44 -10.97 11.80
C GLN A 163 -12.32 -11.87 10.92
N LYS A 164 -12.60 -11.40 9.69
CA LYS A 164 -13.34 -12.12 8.66
C LYS A 164 -12.98 -11.58 7.27
N ILE A 165 -12.95 -12.45 6.28
CA ILE A 165 -12.83 -12.08 4.87
C ILE A 165 -14.23 -11.93 4.27
N ILE A 166 -14.52 -10.77 3.68
CA ILE A 166 -15.71 -10.53 2.89
C ILE A 166 -15.32 -10.70 1.43
N VAL A 167 -15.54 -11.89 0.91
CA VAL A 167 -15.13 -12.28 -0.43
C VAL A 167 -16.10 -11.67 -1.44
N THR A 168 -15.57 -10.94 -2.41
CA THR A 168 -16.32 -10.33 -3.48
C THR A 168 -15.56 -10.43 -4.80
N ARG A 169 -16.15 -9.93 -5.89
CA ARG A 169 -15.51 -9.91 -7.20
C ARG A 169 -15.87 -8.63 -7.94
N ALA A 170 -14.88 -8.07 -8.62
CA ALA A 170 -15.10 -7.04 -9.63
C ALA A 170 -15.61 -7.68 -10.92
N ASP A 171 -16.26 -6.89 -11.77
CA ASP A 171 -16.60 -7.31 -13.13
C ASP A 171 -15.37 -7.27 -14.04
N HIS A 172 -14.54 -8.32 -13.94
CA HIS A 172 -13.30 -8.43 -14.69
C HIS A 172 -13.06 -9.90 -15.11
N PRO A 173 -12.63 -10.19 -16.34
CA PRO A 173 -12.55 -11.56 -16.88
C PRO A 173 -11.57 -12.47 -16.14
N ARG A 174 -10.53 -11.90 -15.52
CA ARG A 174 -9.54 -12.63 -14.70
C ARG A 174 -9.92 -12.74 -13.22
N ALA A 175 -11.09 -12.25 -12.80
CA ALA A 175 -11.51 -12.32 -11.41
C ALA A 175 -11.88 -13.76 -11.06
N LEU A 176 -11.31 -14.29 -9.97
CA LEU A 176 -11.67 -15.59 -9.44
C LEU A 176 -13.12 -15.60 -8.93
N SER A 177 -13.76 -16.77 -8.98
CA SER A 177 -15.07 -16.95 -8.36
C SER A 177 -14.98 -16.81 -6.85
N VAL A 178 -16.05 -16.31 -6.23
CA VAL A 178 -16.14 -16.16 -4.77
C VAL A 178 -16.00 -17.52 -4.07
N ASP A 179 -16.59 -18.58 -4.64
CA ASP A 179 -16.52 -19.95 -4.08
C ASP A 179 -15.08 -20.48 -4.03
N HIS A 180 -14.28 -20.22 -5.07
CA HIS A 180 -12.88 -20.66 -5.08
C HIS A 180 -12.08 -19.92 -4.00
N ILE A 181 -12.25 -18.60 -3.88
CA ILE A 181 -11.58 -17.82 -2.84
C ILE A 181 -12.02 -18.27 -1.44
N GLN A 182 -13.31 -18.55 -1.22
CA GLN A 182 -13.79 -19.08 0.06
C GLN A 182 -13.16 -20.44 0.39
N GLY A 183 -13.07 -21.34 -0.59
CA GLY A 183 -12.38 -22.62 -0.39
C GLY A 183 -10.90 -22.46 0.03
N LEU A 184 -10.21 -21.46 -0.49
CA LEU A 184 -8.84 -21.12 -0.07
C LEU A 184 -8.80 -20.49 1.33
N ALA A 185 -9.81 -19.68 1.70
CA ALA A 185 -9.93 -19.13 3.04
C ALA A 185 -10.18 -20.23 4.09
N ASP A 186 -11.04 -21.21 3.76
CA ASP A 186 -11.33 -22.37 4.60
C ASP A 186 -10.07 -23.22 4.82
N GLN A 187 -9.30 -23.49 3.76
CA GLN A 187 -8.01 -24.18 3.85
C GLN A 187 -6.99 -23.42 4.71
N ALA A 188 -7.02 -22.08 4.65
CA ALA A 188 -6.19 -21.24 5.50
C ALA A 188 -6.72 -21.13 6.95
N GLY A 189 -7.90 -21.66 7.24
CA GLY A 189 -8.57 -21.56 8.55
C GLY A 189 -8.93 -20.12 8.90
N VAL A 190 -9.42 -19.36 7.91
CA VAL A 190 -9.85 -17.97 8.05
C VAL A 190 -11.34 -17.89 7.76
N GLU A 191 -12.10 -17.30 8.68
CA GLU A 191 -13.54 -17.14 8.49
C GLU A 191 -13.83 -16.25 7.27
N SER A 192 -14.73 -16.68 6.39
CA SER A 192 -15.08 -15.95 5.18
C SER A 192 -16.58 -15.95 4.89
N GLU A 193 -17.06 -14.91 4.21
CA GLU A 193 -18.43 -14.76 3.75
C GLU A 193 -18.41 -14.20 2.32
N ALA A 194 -19.08 -14.86 1.37
CA ALA A 194 -19.22 -14.32 0.01
C ALA A 194 -20.35 -13.29 -0.06
N VAL A 195 -20.01 -12.08 -0.50
CA VAL A 195 -20.96 -10.96 -0.65
C VAL A 195 -20.71 -10.27 -2.00
N VAL A 196 -21.70 -10.35 -2.88
CA VAL A 196 -21.68 -9.72 -4.21
C VAL A 196 -22.97 -8.93 -4.41
N PRO A 197 -22.92 -7.75 -5.06
CA PRO A 197 -21.76 -7.07 -5.64
C PRO A 197 -20.87 -6.36 -4.60
N VAL A 198 -19.77 -5.73 -5.04
CA VAL A 198 -18.80 -5.01 -4.17
C VAL A 198 -19.47 -3.99 -3.26
N LYS A 199 -20.53 -3.32 -3.73
CA LYS A 199 -21.36 -2.40 -2.93
C LYS A 199 -21.91 -3.05 -1.66
N GLU A 200 -22.43 -4.26 -1.75
CA GLU A 200 -22.98 -4.98 -0.60
C GLU A 200 -21.85 -5.50 0.30
N ALA A 201 -20.70 -5.88 -0.26
CA ALA A 201 -19.52 -6.24 0.52
C ALA A 201 -19.03 -5.07 1.39
N LEU A 202 -18.98 -3.85 0.83
CA LEU A 202 -18.64 -2.64 1.59
C LEU A 202 -19.65 -2.35 2.70
N ARG A 203 -20.96 -2.40 2.40
CA ARG A 203 -22.02 -2.22 3.41
C ARG A 203 -21.91 -3.23 4.54
N ARG A 204 -21.68 -4.51 4.19
CA ARG A 204 -21.51 -5.59 5.15
C ARG A 204 -20.30 -5.37 6.05
N ALA A 205 -19.17 -4.94 5.49
CA ALA A 205 -17.96 -4.64 6.25
C ALA A 205 -18.19 -3.50 7.26
N LEU A 206 -18.85 -2.43 6.83
CA LEU A 206 -19.20 -1.29 7.68
C LEU A 206 -20.17 -1.67 8.79
N GLU A 207 -21.19 -2.47 8.47
CA GLU A 207 -22.15 -2.98 9.46
C GLU A 207 -21.44 -3.80 10.55
N LEU A 208 -20.54 -4.70 10.17
CA LEU A 208 -19.78 -5.53 11.11
C LEU A 208 -18.82 -4.67 11.94
N SER A 209 -18.07 -3.78 11.28
CA SER A 209 -17.14 -2.84 11.92
C SER A 209 -17.83 -1.94 12.96
N SER A 210 -19.06 -1.50 12.70
CA SER A 210 -19.82 -0.68 13.65
C SER A 210 -20.13 -1.38 14.98
N LYS A 211 -20.08 -2.72 15.02
CA LYS A 211 -20.43 -3.52 16.21
C LYS A 211 -19.23 -3.75 17.13
N ASP A 212 -18.03 -3.84 16.58
CA ASP A 212 -16.82 -4.22 17.35
C ASP A 212 -15.61 -3.26 17.18
N GLY A 213 -15.72 -2.26 16.30
CA GLY A 213 -14.67 -1.27 16.06
C GLY A 213 -13.45 -1.82 15.31
N SER A 214 -13.57 -2.97 14.63
CA SER A 214 -12.57 -3.50 13.69
C SER A 214 -12.47 -2.61 12.45
N ILE A 215 -11.33 -2.64 11.77
CA ILE A 215 -11.08 -1.81 10.58
C ILE A 215 -11.78 -2.43 9.36
N VAL A 216 -12.40 -1.62 8.51
CA VAL A 216 -12.79 -2.03 7.16
C VAL A 216 -11.59 -1.83 6.23
N LEU A 217 -11.09 -2.91 5.64
CA LEU A 217 -9.93 -2.89 4.75
C LEU A 217 -10.30 -3.48 3.40
N SER A 218 -10.03 -2.76 2.31
CA SER A 218 -10.15 -3.30 0.95
C SER A 218 -8.77 -3.53 0.35
N ALA A 219 -8.48 -4.79 -0.04
CA ALA A 219 -7.23 -5.20 -0.66
C ALA A 219 -7.39 -6.53 -1.45
N GLY A 220 -6.32 -7.00 -2.07
CA GLY A 220 -6.26 -8.25 -2.85
C GLY A 220 -6.39 -8.04 -4.36
N SER A 221 -7.17 -7.05 -4.77
CA SER A 221 -7.38 -6.71 -6.17
C SER A 221 -7.59 -5.21 -6.35
N MET A 222 -6.77 -4.59 -7.20
CA MET A 222 -6.94 -3.17 -7.54
C MET A 222 -8.30 -2.88 -8.15
N PHE A 223 -8.92 -3.83 -8.86
CA PHE A 223 -10.25 -3.65 -9.43
C PHE A 223 -11.33 -3.61 -8.34
N VAL A 224 -11.25 -4.53 -7.36
CA VAL A 224 -12.15 -4.53 -6.21
C VAL A 224 -11.95 -3.26 -5.38
N THR A 225 -10.71 -2.90 -5.06
CA THR A 225 -10.43 -1.67 -4.30
C THR A 225 -10.94 -0.43 -5.03
N ALA A 226 -10.74 -0.32 -6.34
CA ALA A 226 -11.25 0.81 -7.13
C ALA A 226 -12.80 0.89 -7.11
N GLU A 227 -13.49 -0.25 -7.15
CA GLU A 227 -14.94 -0.29 -7.04
C GLU A 227 -15.42 0.05 -5.62
N VAL A 228 -14.76 -0.47 -4.57
CA VAL A 228 -15.03 -0.08 -3.18
C VAL A 228 -14.88 1.43 -2.99
N MET A 229 -13.81 2.03 -3.54
CA MET A 229 -13.59 3.47 -3.47
C MET A 229 -14.71 4.28 -4.14
N ARG A 230 -15.24 3.78 -5.26
CA ARG A 230 -16.35 4.39 -5.99
C ARG A 230 -17.63 4.34 -5.16
N GLU A 231 -17.95 3.18 -4.61
CA GLU A 231 -19.13 2.97 -3.75
C GLU A 231 -19.03 3.78 -2.45
N TRP A 232 -17.84 3.85 -1.86
CA TRP A 232 -17.55 4.69 -0.69
C TRP A 232 -17.85 6.17 -0.96
N LYS A 233 -17.43 6.67 -2.14
CA LYS A 233 -17.72 8.05 -2.55
C LYS A 233 -19.22 8.28 -2.67
N PHE A 234 -19.96 7.38 -3.31
CA PHE A 234 -21.41 7.49 -3.44
C PHE A 234 -22.13 7.51 -2.09
N LEU A 235 -21.77 6.61 -1.17
CA LEU A 235 -22.35 6.58 0.17
C LEU A 235 -22.18 7.92 0.91
N ASN A 236 -20.98 8.50 0.87
CA ASN A 236 -20.69 9.77 1.55
C ASN A 236 -21.25 11.02 0.86
N GLU A 237 -21.53 10.96 -0.44
CA GLU A 237 -22.22 12.03 -1.16
C GLU A 237 -23.73 12.00 -0.90
N SER A 238 -24.34 10.82 -0.80
CA SER A 238 -25.75 10.67 -0.45
C SER A 238 -26.06 11.12 0.98
N THR A 239 -25.20 10.79 1.95
CA THR A 239 -25.41 11.20 3.36
C THR A 239 -25.25 12.71 3.61
N LYS A 240 -24.68 13.47 2.66
CA LYS A 240 -24.59 14.95 2.77
C LYS A 240 -25.83 15.67 2.25
N LEU A 241 -26.76 14.96 1.61
CA LEU A 241 -27.97 15.51 1.02
C LEU A 241 -29.23 15.29 1.90
N ASP A 242 -29.10 14.51 2.97
CA ASP A 242 -30.12 14.25 4.00
C ASP A 242 -29.84 15.07 5.27
#